data_AF-A0A1B2EKZ8-F1
#
_entry.id   AF-A0A1B2EKZ8-F1
#
_cell.length_a   1.000
_cell.length_b   1.000
_cell.length_c   1.000
_cell.angle_alpha   90.00
_cell.angle_beta   90.00
_cell.angle_gamma   90.00
#
_symmetry.space_group_name_H-M   'P 1'
#
loop_
_entity.id
_entity.type
_entity.pdbx_description
1 polymer ?
#
loop_
_entity_poly.entity_id
_entity_poly.type
_entity_poly.pdbx_seq_one_letter_code
_entity_poly.pdbx_strand_id
1 'polypeptide(L)' 'MSGGWSPISTVPRDGTPVILWVAEDDVPPVLPLTVGYWTVNPKAGLGYWWIFGDPPHFCSDRQIRGWKPLLRD' A
#
# COMPACT_ATOMS: atom_id res chain seq x y z
N MET A 1 6.03 -2.22 -18.50
CA MET A 1 6.50 -1.66 -17.21
C MET A 1 6.11 -0.19 -17.19
N SER A 2 4.96 0.15 -16.62
CA SER A 2 4.40 1.52 -16.65
C SER A 2 4.81 2.31 -15.41
N GLY A 3 5.47 3.46 -15.63
CA GLY A 3 5.36 4.63 -14.74
C GLY A 3 5.88 4.50 -13.30
N GLY A 4 7.01 3.82 -13.06
CA GLY A 4 7.74 3.89 -11.79
C GLY A 4 7.07 3.24 -10.58
N TRP A 5 6.04 2.42 -10.78
CA TRP A 5 5.42 1.61 -9.72
C TRP A 5 6.16 0.28 -9.56
N SER A 6 6.40 -0.12 -8.31
CA SER A 6 7.05 -1.38 -7.97
C SER A 6 6.02 -2.45 -7.61
N PRO A 7 6.31 -3.74 -7.85
CA PRO A 7 5.43 -4.84 -7.41
C PRO A 7 5.24 -4.83 -5.89
N ILE A 8 4.03 -5.14 -5.40
CA ILE A 8 3.76 -5.14 -3.95
C ILE A 8 4.63 -6.14 -3.17
N SER A 9 5.15 -7.18 -3.82
CA SER A 9 6.05 -8.15 -3.20
C SER A 9 7.41 -7.56 -2.77
N THR A 10 7.78 -6.37 -3.25
CA THR A 10 9.09 -5.74 -2.94
C THR A 10 8.99 -4.60 -1.94
N VAL A 11 7.79 -4.28 -1.46
CA VAL A 11 7.56 -3.17 -0.52
C VAL A 11 8.15 -3.48 0.86
N PRO A 12 8.73 -2.48 1.56
CA PRO A 12 9.18 -2.66 2.93
C PRO A 12 8.02 -3.01 3.87
N ARG A 13 8.27 -3.94 4.80
CA ARG A 13 7.31 -4.46 5.79
C ARG A 13 7.67 -4.01 7.21
N ASP A 14 8.31 -2.86 7.33
CA ASP A 14 8.89 -2.29 8.54
C ASP A 14 8.02 -1.19 9.18
N GLY A 15 6.84 -0.94 8.63
CA GLY A 15 5.93 0.12 9.08
C GLY A 15 6.17 1.48 8.41
N THR A 16 7.12 1.59 7.48
CA THR A 16 7.32 2.81 6.70
C THR A 16 6.09 3.10 5.81
N PRO A 17 5.52 4.32 5.86
CA PRO A 17 4.42 4.71 4.98
C PRO A 17 4.82 4.75 3.50
N VAL A 18 3.95 4.25 2.63
CA VAL A 18 4.13 4.19 1.18
C VAL A 18 2.84 4.59 0.45
N ILE A 19 2.98 4.94 -0.83
CA ILE A 19 1.84 5.13 -1.74
C ILE A 19 1.48 3.77 -2.34
N LEU A 20 0.19 3.46 -2.39
CA LEU A 20 -0.34 2.19 -2.85
C LEU A 20 -1.26 2.38 -4.06
N TRP A 21 -1.16 1.49 -5.04
CA TRP A 21 -2.12 1.35 -6.13
C TRP A 21 -3.05 0.20 -5.79
N VAL A 22 -4.29 0.51 -5.42
CA VAL A 22 -5.29 -0.51 -5.05
C VAL A 22 -5.82 -1.24 -6.28
N ALA A 23 -6.21 -2.50 -6.10
CA ALA A 23 -6.60 -3.37 -7.19
C ALA A 23 -7.93 -2.98 -7.84
N GLU A 24 -8.77 -2.24 -7.13
CA GLU A 24 -10.02 -1.66 -7.63
C GLU A 24 -9.77 -0.63 -8.75
N ASP A 25 -8.58 -0.01 -8.79
CA ASP A 25 -8.21 0.93 -9.84
C ASP A 25 -7.60 0.20 -11.03
N ASP A 26 -8.22 0.31 -12.20
CA ASP A 26 -7.71 -0.29 -13.45
C ASP A 26 -6.42 0.37 -13.97
N VAL A 27 -6.20 1.63 -13.61
CA VAL A 27 -5.01 2.41 -13.94
C VAL A 27 -4.34 2.92 -12.66
N PRO A 28 -3.01 3.15 -12.65
CA PRO A 28 -2.35 3.67 -11.47
C PRO A 28 -2.91 5.03 -11.05
N PRO A 29 -3.13 5.29 -9.75
CA PRO A 29 -3.73 6.52 -9.28
C PRO A 29 -2.80 7.71 -9.53
N VAL A 30 -3.39 8.85 -9.90
CA VAL A 30 -2.69 10.13 -10.04
C VAL A 30 -2.97 10.99 -8.82
N LEU A 31 -4.25 11.31 -8.56
CA LEU A 31 -4.76 11.93 -7.34
C LEU A 31 -6.25 11.57 -7.16
N PRO A 32 -6.74 11.40 -5.92
CA PRO A 32 -5.98 11.34 -4.67
C PRO A 32 -5.09 10.09 -4.61
N LEU A 33 -4.01 10.15 -3.83
CA LEU A 33 -3.12 9.01 -3.63
C LEU A 33 -3.49 8.26 -2.35
N THR A 34 -3.60 6.94 -2.46
CA THR A 34 -3.79 6.06 -1.31
C THR A 34 -2.45 5.88 -0.59
N VAL A 35 -2.38 6.27 0.69
CA VAL A 35 -1.20 6.09 1.52
C VAL A 35 -1.49 5.04 2.59
N GLY A 36 -0.55 4.15 2.84
CA GLY A 36 -0.68 3.16 3.91
C GLY A 36 0.65 2.66 4.41
N TYR A 37 0.63 1.87 5.49
CA TYR A 37 1.80 1.21 6.04
C TYR A 37 1.49 -0.24 6.42
N TRP A 38 2.50 -1.09 6.42
CA TRP A 38 2.35 -2.48 6.81
C TRP A 38 2.35 -2.62 8.33
N THR A 39 1.44 -3.44 8.85
CA THR A 39 1.37 -3.77 10.27
C THR A 39 1.03 -5.24 10.47
N VAL A 40 1.27 -5.77 11.67
CA VAL A 40 0.98 -7.15 12.04
C VAL A 40 0.07 -7.14 13.25
N ASN A 41 -1.04 -7.89 13.19
CA ASN A 41 -1.87 -8.13 14.36
C ASN A 41 -1.11 -9.06 15.31
N PRO A 42 -0.72 -8.61 16.52
CA PRO A 42 0.12 -9.41 17.40
C PRO A 42 -0.61 -10.64 17.97
N LYS A 43 -1.95 -10.64 17.99
CA LYS A 43 -2.74 -11.78 18.47
C LYS A 43 -2.89 -12.89 17.43
N ALA A 44 -2.94 -12.51 16.15
CA ALA A 44 -3.17 -13.43 15.04
C ALA A 44 -1.90 -13.78 14.25
N GLY A 45 -0.82 -12.99 14.39
CA GLY A 45 0.38 -13.13 13.58
C GLY A 45 0.17 -12.80 12.10
N LEU A 46 -0.94 -12.13 11.75
CA LEU A 46 -1.30 -11.82 10.37
C LEU A 46 -0.94 -10.36 10.04
N GLY A 47 -0.26 -10.19 8.92
CA GLY A 47 0.11 -8.88 8.39
C GLY A 47 -0.93 -8.32 7.43
N TYR A 48 -1.13 -7.01 7.47
CA TYR A 48 -2.06 -6.27 6.60
C TYR A 48 -1.59 -4.82 6.43
N TRP A 49 -2.11 -4.19 5.39
CA TRP A 49 -1.96 -2.75 5.16
C TRP A 49 -2.97 -2.00 6.00
N TRP A 50 -2.49 -1.00 6.76
CA TRP A 50 -3.31 0.04 7.34
C TRP A 50 -3.32 1.21 6.38
N ILE A 51 -4.49 1.55 5.82
CA ILE A 51 -4.64 2.67 4.89
C ILE A 51 -5.09 3.92 5.64
N PHE A 52 -4.43 5.04 5.37
CA PHE A 52 -4.83 6.35 5.88
C PHE A 52 -6.11 6.81 5.15
N GLY A 53 -7.12 7.18 5.92
CA GLY A 53 -8.42 7.63 5.44
C GLY A 53 -9.38 7.81 6.62
N ASP A 54 -10.54 8.38 6.36
CA ASP A 54 -11.62 8.49 7.33
C ASP A 54 -12.91 7.83 6.77
N PRO A 55 -13.29 6.64 7.26
CA PRO A 55 -12.61 5.83 8.27
C PRO A 55 -11.36 5.11 7.73
N PRO A 56 -10.39 4.76 8.59
CA PRO A 56 -9.26 3.93 8.20
C PRO A 56 -9.75 2.52 7.82
N HIS A 57 -9.10 1.93 6.83
CA HIS A 57 -9.45 0.60 6.32
C HIS A 57 -8.21 -0.28 6.15
N PHE A 58 -8.45 -1.60 6.13
CA PHE A 58 -7.41 -2.62 6.05
C PHE A 58 -7.49 -3.39 4.75
N CYS A 59 -6.34 -3.75 4.19
CA CYS A 59 -6.31 -4.64 3.04
C CYS A 59 -5.09 -5.56 3.05
N SER A 60 -5.18 -6.63 2.27
CA SER A 60 -4.08 -7.56 2.03
C SER A 60 -3.34 -7.22 0.74
N ASP A 61 -2.19 -7.85 0.51
CA ASP A 61 -1.43 -7.71 -0.75
C ASP A 61 -2.26 -8.04 -1.99
N ARG A 62 -3.26 -8.93 -1.89
CA ARG A 62 -4.12 -9.30 -3.02
C ARG A 62 -4.94 -8.12 -3.56
N GLN A 63 -5.13 -7.10 -2.73
CA GLN A 63 -5.89 -5.90 -3.06
C GLN A 63 -4.97 -4.75 -3.52
N ILE A 64 -3.67 -4.99 -3.69
CA ILE A 64 -2.71 -3.96 -4.10
C ILE A 64 -1.95 -4.41 -5.35
N ARG A 65 -1.99 -3.59 -6.41
CA ARG A 65 -1.29 -3.85 -7.68
C ARG A 65 0.17 -3.39 -7.66
N GLY A 66 0.48 -2.35 -6.91
CA GLY A 66 1.85 -1.84 -6.80
C GLY A 66 2.03 -0.75 -5.76
N TRP A 67 3.28 -0.32 -5.56
CA TRP A 67 3.63 0.70 -4.58
C TRP A 67 4.70 1.67 -5.08
N LYS A 68 4.81 2.81 -4.38
CA LYS A 68 5.87 3.82 -4.50
C LYS A 68 6.26 4.37 -3.12
N PRO A 69 7.51 4.84 -2.94
CA PRO A 69 7.87 5.53 -1.71
C PRO A 69 7.05 6.82 -1.57
N LEU A 70 6.63 7.14 -0.35
CA LEU A 70 5.84 8.34 -0.06
C LEU A 70 6.67 9.62 -0.24
N LEU A 71 7.93 9.57 0.20
CA LEU A 71 8.93 10.60 -0.05
C LEU A 71 9.73 10.20 -1.27
N ARG A 72 9.90 11.13 -2.22
CA ARG A 72 10.95 11.01 -3.23
C ARG A 72 12.22 11.57 -2.61
N ASP A 73 13.33 10.87 -2.79
CA ASP A 73 14.64 11.54 -2.76
C ASP A 73 14.73 12.56 -3.90
#